data_AF-A0A9J8CBD6-F1
#
_entry.id   AF-A0A9J8CBD6-F1
#
_cell.length_a   1.000
_cell.length_b   1.000
_cell.length_c   1.000
_cell.angle_alpha   90.00
_cell.angle_beta   90.00
_cell.angle_gamma   90.00
#
_symmetry.space_group_name_H-M   'P 1'
#
loop_
_entity.id
_entity.type
_entity.pdbx_description
1 polymer ?
#
loop_
_entity_poly.entity_id
_entity_poly.type
_entity_poly.pdbx_seq_one_letter_code
_entity_poly.pdbx_strand_id
1 'polypeptide(L)'
;MICYSSSTSRSPSPTVSPALQCCVLSPFLYSLYTHDCKPVHGCNSIIKFADDTTVIGLISDNDETAYREEVQHLATWCADNNLLLNTSKTKELIVDFRKKKGSTHDPIHINRMVVERVSSFKFLGTTISEDLSWTTNTSSLVKKAHQRLFFLRTLKKNQLSSAIVVNFYRCAIESILTSCITVWYGNCTVADRKALQRVVKTAQRITGTPLPAIEDIQRKRCVRRARSILKDSSHPDHRLFNLLPSGRRFRSLRTRTSRSRNSFFITAVSLLNSAL
;
A
#
# COMPACT_ATOMS: atom_id res chain seq x y z
N MET A 1 7.15 -10.78 5.71
CA MET A 1 6.15 -10.44 4.68
C MET A 1 6.71 -10.90 3.36
N ILE A 2 6.06 -11.86 2.73
CA ILE A 2 6.40 -12.27 1.35
C ILE A 2 5.31 -11.78 0.42
N CYS A 3 5.70 -11.10 -0.65
CA CYS A 3 4.81 -10.77 -1.77
C CYS A 3 5.11 -11.74 -2.91
N TYR A 4 4.10 -12.47 -3.35
CA TYR A 4 4.07 -13.31 -4.54
C TYR A 4 3.49 -12.51 -5.69
N SER A 5 4.07 -12.65 -6.88
CA SER A 5 3.36 -12.40 -8.14
C SER A 5 3.23 -13.76 -8.81
N SER A 6 1.99 -14.22 -8.98
CA SER A 6 1.71 -15.43 -9.75
C SER A 6 1.56 -15.05 -11.22
N SER A 7 2.04 -15.90 -12.13
CA SER A 7 1.83 -15.68 -13.57
C SER A 7 1.32 -16.96 -14.18
N THR A 8 0.17 -16.90 -14.82
CA THR A 8 -0.38 -18.01 -15.62
C THR A 8 0.46 -18.14 -16.90
N SER A 9 1.30 -19.17 -17.01
CA SER A 9 1.86 -19.59 -18.30
C SER A 9 1.59 -21.08 -18.48
N ARG A 10 1.14 -21.48 -19.68
CA ARG A 10 0.94 -22.88 -20.07
C ARG A 10 1.57 -23.15 -21.44
N SER A 11 2.07 -24.37 -21.60
CA SER A 11 2.65 -24.97 -22.81
C SER A 11 1.60 -25.17 -23.94
N PRO A 12 2.03 -25.36 -25.20
CA PRO A 12 1.14 -25.24 -26.36
C PRO A 12 0.31 -26.52 -26.54
N SER A 13 -0.96 -26.45 -26.15
CA SER A 13 -2.01 -27.37 -26.60
C SER A 13 -3.25 -26.55 -26.94
N PRO A 14 -3.99 -26.90 -28.02
CA PRO A 14 -5.05 -26.05 -28.53
C PRO A 14 -6.29 -26.16 -27.65
N THR A 15 -7.04 -25.06 -27.53
CA THR A 15 -8.37 -24.92 -26.90
C THR A 15 -8.43 -24.92 -25.36
N VAL A 16 -8.08 -23.78 -24.74
CA VAL A 16 -9.00 -22.78 -24.14
C VAL A 16 -8.19 -21.49 -23.99
N SER A 17 -8.57 -20.43 -24.71
CA SER A 17 -7.88 -19.13 -24.69
C SER A 17 -7.78 -18.57 -23.26
N PRO A 18 -6.69 -17.85 -22.93
CA PRO A 18 -6.52 -17.22 -21.62
C PRO A 18 -7.78 -16.42 -21.34
N ALA A 19 -8.32 -16.50 -20.12
CA ALA A 19 -9.42 -15.66 -19.67
C ALA A 19 -9.22 -14.28 -20.28
N LEU A 20 -10.08 -13.92 -21.24
CA LEU A 20 -9.96 -12.73 -22.08
C LEU A 20 -9.53 -11.59 -21.16
N GLN A 21 -8.30 -11.09 -21.30
CA GLN A 21 -7.76 -10.04 -20.43
C GLN A 21 -8.58 -8.74 -20.53
N CYS A 22 -9.55 -8.70 -21.44
CA CYS A 22 -10.53 -7.64 -21.65
C CYS A 22 -11.98 -8.04 -21.33
N CYS A 23 -12.26 -9.26 -20.86
CA CYS A 23 -13.61 -9.63 -20.44
C CYS A 23 -13.88 -9.07 -19.04
N VAL A 24 -15.00 -8.36 -18.92
CA VAL A 24 -15.46 -7.71 -17.68
C VAL A 24 -15.59 -8.71 -16.51
N LEU A 25 -15.86 -9.99 -16.80
CA LEU A 25 -16.02 -11.04 -15.79
C LEU A 25 -14.70 -11.67 -15.32
N SER A 26 -13.61 -11.57 -16.09
CA SER A 26 -12.34 -12.24 -15.77
C SER A 26 -11.82 -11.90 -14.36
N PRO A 27 -11.79 -10.63 -13.90
CA PRO A 27 -11.32 -10.29 -12.55
C PRO A 27 -12.20 -10.85 -11.44
N PHE A 28 -13.52 -10.90 -11.67
CA PHE A 28 -14.47 -11.46 -10.71
C PHE A 28 -14.29 -12.97 -10.58
N LEU A 29 -14.21 -13.68 -11.70
CA LEU A 29 -13.99 -15.13 -11.72
C LEU A 29 -12.64 -15.49 -11.08
N TYR A 30 -11.59 -14.70 -11.31
CA TYR A 30 -10.31 -14.91 -10.65
C TYR A 30 -10.37 -14.69 -9.12
N SER A 31 -11.16 -13.71 -8.68
CA SER A 31 -11.38 -13.46 -7.25
C SER A 31 -12.14 -14.61 -6.58
N LEU A 32 -13.12 -15.20 -7.28
CA LEU A 32 -13.81 -16.41 -6.82
C LEU A 32 -12.89 -17.63 -6.83
N TYR A 33 -12.11 -17.80 -7.89
CA TYR A 33 -11.18 -18.91 -8.06
C TYR A 33 -10.14 -18.99 -6.94
N THR A 34 -9.66 -17.85 -6.48
CA THR A 34 -8.65 -17.78 -5.41
C THR A 34 -9.27 -17.58 -4.03
N HIS A 35 -10.60 -17.58 -3.86
CA HIS A 35 -11.27 -17.15 -2.64
C HIS A 35 -10.94 -18.01 -1.41
N ASP A 36 -10.84 -19.32 -1.60
CA ASP A 36 -10.54 -20.33 -0.58
C ASP A 36 -9.07 -20.36 -0.14
N CYS A 37 -8.16 -19.74 -0.89
CA CYS A 37 -6.80 -19.46 -0.44
C CYS A 37 -6.83 -18.54 0.80
N LYS A 38 -6.73 -19.14 1.99
CA LYS A 38 -6.87 -18.51 3.30
C LYS A 38 -5.73 -18.95 4.22
N PRO A 39 -5.36 -18.13 5.21
CA PRO A 39 -4.30 -18.50 6.14
C PRO A 39 -4.70 -19.73 6.96
N VAL A 40 -3.74 -20.62 7.21
CA VAL A 40 -3.90 -21.78 8.12
C VAL A 40 -3.80 -21.33 9.57
N HIS A 41 -2.83 -20.46 9.87
CA HIS A 41 -2.60 -19.99 11.23
C HIS A 41 -3.29 -18.64 11.48
N GLY A 42 -3.99 -18.53 12.62
CA GLY A 42 -4.68 -17.29 13.01
C GLY A 42 -3.75 -16.09 13.29
N CYS A 43 -2.44 -16.33 13.47
CA CYS A 43 -1.42 -15.29 13.60
C CYS A 43 -0.90 -14.77 12.26
N ASN A 44 -1.29 -15.41 11.15
CA ASN A 44 -0.92 -15.02 9.80
C ASN A 44 -2.09 -14.33 9.09
N SER A 45 -1.77 -13.65 8.00
CA SER A 45 -2.75 -13.01 7.13
C SER A 45 -2.32 -13.16 5.69
N ILE A 46 -3.29 -13.50 4.84
CA ILE A 46 -3.12 -13.51 3.39
C ILE A 46 -3.88 -12.33 2.79
N ILE A 47 -3.17 -11.46 2.09
CA ILE A 47 -3.74 -10.34 1.34
C ILE A 47 -3.62 -10.66 -0.15
N LYS A 48 -4.75 -10.60 -0.88
CA LYS A 48 -4.81 -10.89 -2.32
C LYS A 48 -5.22 -9.64 -3.09
N PHE A 49 -4.51 -9.34 -4.17
CA PHE A 49 -4.86 -8.29 -5.13
C PHE A 49 -4.53 -8.77 -6.53
N ALA A 50 -5.54 -9.22 -7.28
CA ALA A 50 -5.30 -9.95 -8.53
C ALA A 50 -4.27 -11.07 -8.32
N ASP A 51 -3.25 -11.17 -9.17
CA ASP A 51 -2.19 -12.17 -9.08
C ASP A 51 -1.18 -11.93 -7.94
N ASP A 52 -1.17 -10.72 -7.36
CA ASP A 52 -0.33 -10.38 -6.23
C ASP A 52 -0.94 -10.95 -4.93
N THR A 53 -0.25 -11.91 -4.31
CA THR A 53 -0.63 -12.48 -3.01
C THR A 53 0.44 -12.15 -1.99
N THR A 54 0.06 -11.80 -0.77
CA THR A 54 1.03 -11.47 0.29
C THR A 54 0.73 -12.27 1.54
N VAL A 55 1.75 -12.96 2.04
CA VAL A 55 1.72 -13.63 3.35
C VAL A 55 2.39 -12.72 4.37
N ILE A 56 1.64 -12.38 5.42
CA ILE A 56 2.12 -11.63 6.58
C ILE A 56 2.02 -12.55 7.78
N GLY A 57 3.15 -12.84 8.43
CA GLY A 57 3.19 -13.61 9.66
C GLY A 57 3.90 -12.85 10.77
N LEU A 58 3.46 -13.09 12.01
CA LEU A 58 4.11 -12.58 13.20
C LEU A 58 5.20 -13.56 13.65
N ILE A 59 6.43 -13.07 13.78
CA ILE A 59 7.54 -13.80 14.39
C ILE A 59 7.63 -13.39 15.86
N SER A 60 7.45 -14.36 16.75
CA SER A 60 7.47 -14.15 18.21
C SER A 60 8.60 -14.96 18.82
N ASP A 61 9.39 -14.35 19.71
CA ASP A 61 10.52 -15.05 20.37
C ASP A 61 11.48 -15.75 19.40
N ASN A 62 11.63 -15.16 18.21
CA ASN A 62 12.44 -15.70 17.11
C ASN A 62 11.91 -17.00 16.47
N ASP A 63 10.69 -17.41 16.82
CA ASP A 63 9.95 -18.49 16.18
C ASP A 63 9.20 -17.97 14.95
N GLU A 64 9.55 -18.53 13.79
CA GLU A 64 8.94 -18.24 12.50
C GLU A 64 8.20 -19.45 11.90
N THR A 65 7.98 -20.51 12.70
CA THR A 65 7.40 -21.78 12.26
C THR A 65 6.06 -21.58 11.57
N ALA A 66 5.12 -20.89 12.22
CA ALA A 66 3.79 -20.63 11.64
C ALA A 66 3.87 -19.84 10.33
N TYR A 67 4.82 -18.91 10.19
CA TYR A 67 5.00 -18.16 8.95
C TYR A 67 5.59 -19.01 7.82
N ARG A 68 6.55 -19.88 8.14
CA ARG A 68 7.15 -20.82 7.18
C ARG A 68 6.15 -21.87 6.71
N GLU A 69 5.37 -22.43 7.63
CA GLU A 69 4.30 -23.39 7.32
C GLU A 69 3.26 -22.75 6.38
N GLU A 70 2.92 -21.49 6.60
CA GLU A 70 2.00 -20.75 5.73
C GLU A 70 2.55 -20.53 4.31
N VAL A 71 3.85 -20.22 4.20
CA VAL A 71 4.51 -20.08 2.90
C VAL A 71 4.51 -21.41 2.16
N GLN A 72 4.81 -22.51 2.84
CA GLN A 72 4.79 -23.84 2.25
C GLN A 72 3.38 -24.27 1.86
N HIS A 73 2.39 -24.00 2.72
CA HIS A 73 0.98 -24.28 2.45
C HIS A 73 0.49 -23.53 1.21
N LEU A 74 0.82 -22.24 1.11
CA LEU A 74 0.48 -21.43 -0.07
C LEU A 74 1.14 -21.99 -1.35
N ALA A 75 2.39 -22.43 -1.28
CA ALA A 75 3.07 -23.04 -2.42
C ALA A 75 2.39 -24.33 -2.88
N THR A 76 1.98 -25.18 -1.95
CA THR A 76 1.20 -26.40 -2.23
C THR A 76 -0.18 -26.06 -2.79
N TRP A 77 -0.91 -25.14 -2.17
CA TRP A 77 -2.23 -24.70 -2.65
C TRP A 77 -2.15 -24.16 -4.08
N CYS A 78 -1.13 -23.36 -4.40
CA CYS A 78 -0.90 -22.89 -5.77
C CYS A 78 -0.67 -24.06 -6.74
N ALA A 79 0.16 -25.04 -6.38
CA ALA A 79 0.40 -26.21 -7.22
C ALA A 79 -0.88 -27.02 -7.47
N ASP A 80 -1.66 -27.29 -6.42
CA ASP A 80 -2.92 -28.03 -6.49
C ASP A 80 -3.97 -27.28 -7.35
N ASN A 81 -3.92 -25.95 -7.34
CA ASN A 81 -4.77 -25.08 -8.14
C ASN A 81 -4.13 -24.65 -9.47
N ASN A 82 -3.16 -25.40 -10.01
CA ASN A 82 -2.55 -25.13 -11.33
C ASN A 82 -2.01 -23.68 -11.49
N LEU A 83 -1.58 -23.06 -10.39
CA LEU A 83 -0.96 -21.74 -10.35
C LEU A 83 0.54 -21.86 -10.19
N LEU A 84 1.28 -21.13 -11.02
CA LEU A 84 2.74 -21.09 -10.95
C LEU A 84 3.20 -19.87 -10.16
N LEU A 85 3.92 -20.13 -9.06
CA LEU A 85 4.59 -19.09 -8.28
C LEU A 85 5.86 -18.64 -8.98
N ASN A 86 5.99 -17.34 -9.19
CA ASN A 86 7.20 -16.76 -9.75
C ASN A 86 8.19 -16.38 -8.63
N THR A 87 8.99 -17.34 -8.17
CA THR A 87 9.95 -17.13 -7.07
C THR A 87 10.95 -15.99 -7.36
N SER A 88 11.29 -15.73 -8.64
CA SER A 88 12.16 -14.61 -9.01
C SER A 88 11.56 -13.23 -8.74
N LYS A 89 10.23 -13.10 -8.83
CA LYS A 89 9.50 -11.88 -8.47
C LYS A 89 9.13 -11.84 -6.99
N THR A 90 9.05 -13.01 -6.36
CA THR A 90 8.75 -13.13 -4.94
C THR A 90 9.89 -12.53 -4.10
N LYS A 91 9.53 -11.65 -3.16
CA LYS A 91 10.48 -11.01 -2.24
C LYS A 91 10.04 -11.20 -0.81
N GLU A 92 11.02 -11.37 0.08
CA GLU A 92 10.82 -11.35 1.52
C GLU A 92 11.27 -10.01 2.12
N LEU A 93 10.40 -9.40 2.90
CA LEU A 93 10.70 -8.23 3.74
C LEU A 93 10.47 -8.60 5.21
N ILE A 94 11.49 -8.45 6.05
CA ILE A 94 11.42 -8.66 7.51
C ILE A 94 11.46 -7.30 8.19
N VAL A 95 10.50 -7.04 9.07
CA VAL A 95 10.39 -5.80 9.84
C VAL A 95 10.67 -6.13 11.31
N ASP A 96 11.84 -5.74 11.82
CA ASP A 96 12.25 -6.01 13.21
C ASP A 96 12.72 -4.71 13.91
N PHE A 97 11.99 -4.33 14.95
CA PHE A 97 12.30 -3.15 15.79
C PHE A 97 12.86 -3.52 17.18
N ARG A 98 13.22 -4.80 17.42
CA ARG A 98 13.84 -5.22 18.68
C ARG A 98 15.22 -4.54 18.83
N LYS A 99 15.52 -4.03 20.03
CA LYS A 99 16.83 -3.42 20.33
C LYS A 99 17.97 -4.43 20.23
N LYS A 100 17.74 -5.64 20.76
CA LYS A 100 18.63 -6.78 20.62
C LYS A 100 18.07 -7.62 19.47
N LYS A 101 18.74 -7.58 18.32
CA LYS A 101 18.41 -8.46 17.21
C LYS A 101 18.75 -9.89 17.63
N GLY A 102 17.85 -10.83 17.35
CA GLY A 102 18.09 -12.26 17.56
C GLY A 102 19.09 -12.83 16.56
N SER A 103 19.13 -14.15 16.43
CA SER A 103 19.82 -14.80 15.31
C SER A 103 19.18 -14.36 13.98
N THR A 104 20.00 -14.28 12.94
CA THR A 104 19.52 -14.05 11.58
C THR A 104 18.58 -15.19 11.18
N HIS A 105 17.39 -14.84 10.67
CA HIS A 105 16.43 -15.81 10.16
C HIS A 105 16.98 -16.51 8.92
N ASP A 106 16.82 -17.84 8.83
CA ASP A 106 17.26 -18.59 7.67
C ASP A 106 16.52 -18.14 6.40
N PRO A 107 17.10 -18.29 5.19
CA PRO A 107 16.41 -17.97 3.96
C PRO A 107 15.16 -18.85 3.76
N ILE A 108 14.11 -18.27 3.18
CA ILE A 108 12.91 -19.00 2.77
C ILE A 108 13.15 -19.66 1.42
N HIS A 109 12.64 -20.88 1.28
CA HIS A 109 12.74 -21.66 0.05
C HIS A 109 11.35 -21.94 -0.50
N ILE A 110 11.16 -21.71 -1.80
CA ILE A 110 9.93 -22.01 -2.53
C ILE A 110 10.31 -22.78 -3.78
N ASN A 111 9.79 -24.00 -3.93
CA ASN A 111 10.18 -24.93 -5.00
C ASN A 111 11.70 -25.10 -5.10
N ARG A 112 12.38 -25.24 -3.95
CA ARG A 112 13.85 -25.36 -3.81
C ARG A 112 14.65 -24.12 -4.24
N MET A 113 14.00 -23.03 -4.62
CA MET A 113 14.65 -21.75 -4.89
C MET A 113 14.59 -20.84 -3.67
N VAL A 114 15.71 -20.17 -3.37
CA VAL A 114 15.79 -19.18 -2.29
C VAL A 114 15.00 -17.93 -2.69
N VAL A 115 14.14 -17.45 -1.79
CA VAL A 115 13.44 -16.18 -1.94
C VAL A 115 14.40 -15.05 -1.59
N GLU A 116 14.50 -14.05 -2.47
CA GLU A 116 15.34 -12.88 -2.22
C GLU A 116 14.79 -12.06 -1.04
N ARG A 117 15.62 -11.89 -0.01
CA ARG A 117 15.35 -10.96 1.10
C ARG A 117 15.79 -9.56 0.72
N VAL A 118 14.89 -8.59 0.86
CA VAL A 118 15.10 -7.19 0.48
C VAL A 118 14.86 -6.26 1.66
N SER A 119 15.53 -5.11 1.68
CA SER A 119 15.31 -4.06 2.69
C SER A 119 14.18 -3.09 2.32
N SER A 120 13.76 -3.09 1.06
CA SER A 120 12.56 -2.38 0.62
C SER A 120 11.97 -3.00 -0.63
N PHE A 121 10.65 -2.89 -0.80
CA PHE A 121 9.92 -3.43 -1.93
C PHE A 121 8.75 -2.52 -2.32
N LYS A 122 8.39 -2.52 -3.61
CA LYS A 122 7.25 -1.75 -4.11
C LYS A 122 5.98 -2.60 -4.14
N PHE A 123 5.13 -2.41 -3.13
CA PHE A 123 3.85 -3.10 -2.99
C PHE A 123 2.69 -2.22 -3.49
N LEU A 124 1.94 -2.68 -4.50
CA LEU A 124 0.77 -1.99 -5.07
C LEU A 124 1.01 -0.48 -5.34
N GLY A 125 2.19 -0.14 -5.85
CA GLY A 125 2.55 1.24 -6.18
C GLY A 125 3.26 2.04 -5.08
N THR A 126 3.33 1.51 -3.85
CA THR A 126 3.94 2.17 -2.69
C THR A 126 5.19 1.42 -2.24
N THR A 127 6.31 2.12 -2.02
CA THR A 127 7.53 1.47 -1.50
C THR A 127 7.45 1.33 0.02
N ILE A 128 7.59 0.10 0.51
CA ILE A 128 7.66 -0.24 1.94
C ILE A 128 9.10 -0.64 2.24
N SER A 129 9.67 -0.08 3.30
CA SER A 129 11.02 -0.39 3.78
C SER A 129 10.96 -1.21 5.08
N GLU A 130 12.00 -1.99 5.37
CA GLU A 130 12.12 -2.84 6.58
C GLU A 130 12.07 -2.03 7.89
N ASP A 131 12.54 -0.79 7.86
CA ASP A 131 12.50 0.17 8.96
C ASP A 131 11.17 0.96 9.02
N LEU A 132 10.24 0.64 8.10
CA LEU A 132 8.99 1.34 7.83
C LEU A 132 9.18 2.87 7.65
N SER A 133 10.35 3.29 7.17
CA SER A 133 10.59 4.66 6.71
C SER A 133 9.94 4.88 5.35
N TRP A 134 9.44 6.10 5.13
CA TRP A 134 8.80 6.48 3.89
C TRP A 134 9.71 7.28 2.96
N THR A 135 10.98 7.50 3.32
CA THR A 135 11.93 8.31 2.55
C THR A 135 12.15 7.80 1.13
N THR A 136 12.26 6.48 0.95
CA THR A 136 12.44 5.89 -0.39
C THR A 136 11.19 6.11 -1.25
N ASN A 137 10.01 5.91 -0.66
CA ASN A 137 8.73 6.17 -1.31
C ASN A 137 8.60 7.66 -1.70
N THR A 138 8.78 8.58 -0.75
CA THR A 138 8.66 10.03 -0.97
C THR A 138 9.64 10.53 -2.02
N SER A 139 10.90 10.09 -1.96
CA SER A 139 11.93 10.46 -2.94
C SER A 139 11.55 10.01 -4.35
N SER A 140 11.00 8.80 -4.50
CA SER A 140 10.53 8.29 -5.78
C SER A 140 9.34 9.10 -6.34
N LEU A 141 8.39 9.49 -5.47
CA LEU A 141 7.23 10.30 -5.84
C LEU A 141 7.65 11.72 -6.25
N VAL A 142 8.55 12.33 -5.47
CA VAL A 142 9.12 13.65 -5.76
C VAL A 142 9.86 13.65 -7.08
N LYS A 143 10.69 12.62 -7.36
CA LYS A 143 11.39 12.48 -8.66
C LYS A 143 10.41 12.42 -9.83
N LYS A 144 9.35 11.61 -9.74
CA LYS A 144 8.30 11.54 -10.77
C LYS A 144 7.57 12.88 -10.93
N ALA A 145 7.23 13.54 -9.83
CA ALA A 145 6.55 14.81 -9.85
C ALA A 145 7.41 15.93 -10.48
N HIS A 146 8.72 15.93 -10.24
CA HIS A 146 9.66 16.85 -10.87
C HIS A 146 9.72 16.69 -12.40
N GLN A 147 9.71 15.45 -12.90
CA GLN A 147 9.62 15.21 -14.34
C GLN A 147 8.33 15.80 -14.93
N ARG A 148 7.21 15.74 -14.20
CA ARG A 148 5.92 16.30 -14.64
C ARG A 148 5.83 17.82 -14.51
N LEU A 149 6.61 18.43 -13.62
CA LEU A 149 6.74 19.89 -13.55
C LEU A 149 7.31 20.50 -14.83
N PHE A 150 8.16 19.78 -15.57
CA PHE A 150 8.63 20.25 -16.88
C PHE A 150 7.46 20.48 -17.84
N PHE A 151 6.58 19.50 -18.00
CA PHE A 151 5.39 19.63 -18.84
C PHE A 151 4.46 20.74 -18.35
N LEU A 152 4.27 20.89 -17.04
CA LEU A 152 3.48 21.99 -16.49
C LEU A 152 4.02 23.37 -16.90
N ARG A 153 5.36 23.55 -16.89
CA ARG A 153 6.00 24.78 -17.39
C ARG A 153 5.80 24.97 -18.88
N THR A 154 5.91 23.91 -19.67
CA THR A 154 5.68 23.93 -21.11
C THR A 154 4.26 24.36 -21.44
N LEU A 155 3.26 23.82 -20.75
CA LEU A 155 1.86 24.21 -20.93
C LEU A 155 1.63 25.70 -20.62
N LYS A 156 2.24 26.20 -19.54
CA LYS A 156 2.17 27.63 -19.19
C LYS A 156 2.87 28.53 -20.21
N LYS A 157 4.03 28.11 -20.74
CA LYS A 157 4.79 28.84 -21.78
C LYS A 157 3.98 28.99 -23.08
N ASN A 158 3.24 27.94 -23.45
CA ASN A 158 2.33 27.94 -24.60
C ASN A 158 0.99 28.66 -24.32
N GLN A 159 0.91 29.45 -23.25
CA GLN A 159 -0.23 30.33 -22.93
C GLN A 159 -1.58 29.61 -22.85
N LEU A 160 -1.59 28.32 -22.48
CA LEU A 160 -2.82 27.61 -22.21
C LEU A 160 -3.57 28.23 -21.03
N SER A 161 -4.90 28.07 -21.04
CA SER A 161 -5.76 28.65 -20.02
C SER A 161 -5.37 28.17 -18.61
N SER A 162 -5.56 29.04 -17.61
CA SER A 162 -5.26 28.72 -16.22
C SER A 162 -5.98 27.44 -15.76
N ALA A 163 -7.23 27.25 -16.19
CA ALA A 163 -8.02 26.06 -15.91
C ALA A 163 -7.33 24.77 -16.42
N ILE A 164 -6.81 24.77 -17.65
CA ILE A 164 -6.10 23.62 -18.22
C ILE A 164 -4.81 23.33 -17.45
N VAL A 165 -4.04 24.37 -17.13
CA VAL A 165 -2.76 24.22 -16.42
C VAL A 165 -2.98 23.68 -14.99
N VAL A 166 -3.99 24.18 -14.29
CA VAL A 166 -4.38 23.69 -12.95
C VAL A 166 -4.91 22.25 -13.04
N ASN A 167 -5.74 21.94 -14.02
CA ASN A 167 -6.22 20.57 -14.24
C ASN A 167 -5.08 19.60 -14.52
N PHE A 168 -4.10 19.98 -15.35
CA PHE A 168 -2.91 19.17 -15.58
C PHE A 168 -2.15 18.93 -14.27
N TYR A 169 -1.96 19.95 -13.42
CA TYR A 169 -1.36 19.75 -12.10
C TYR A 169 -2.15 18.73 -11.27
N ARG A 170 -3.48 18.85 -11.19
CA ARG A 170 -4.33 17.92 -10.42
C ARG A 170 -4.20 16.48 -10.93
N CYS A 171 -4.28 16.30 -12.24
CA CYS A 171 -4.31 14.99 -12.88
C CYS A 171 -2.94 14.31 -12.96
N ALA A 172 -1.85 15.05 -13.19
CA ALA A 172 -0.54 14.48 -13.50
C ALA A 172 0.51 14.64 -12.38
N ILE A 173 0.33 15.59 -11.45
CA ILE A 173 1.30 15.87 -10.37
C ILE A 173 0.68 15.53 -9.01
N GLU A 174 -0.45 16.14 -8.67
CA GLU A 174 -1.12 15.92 -7.38
C GLU A 174 -1.53 14.45 -7.23
N SER A 175 -2.09 13.83 -8.28
CA SER A 175 -2.46 12.41 -8.28
C SER A 175 -1.30 11.48 -7.87
N ILE A 176 -0.10 11.74 -8.39
CA ILE A 176 1.12 10.99 -8.07
C ILE A 176 1.53 11.24 -6.62
N LEU A 177 1.66 12.52 -6.23
CA LEU A 177 2.10 12.90 -4.89
C LEU A 177 1.15 12.43 -3.78
N THR A 178 -0.12 12.20 -4.12
CA THR A 178 -1.17 11.89 -3.16
C THR A 178 -1.68 10.44 -3.28
N SER A 179 -1.05 9.63 -4.13
CA SER A 179 -1.35 8.21 -4.24
C SER A 179 -1.08 7.52 -2.90
N CYS A 180 -2.06 6.76 -2.39
CA CYS A 180 -2.02 6.09 -1.08
C CYS A 180 -1.60 6.99 0.11
N ILE A 181 -1.79 8.31 0.01
CA ILE A 181 -1.26 9.29 1.00
C ILE A 181 -1.73 9.05 2.43
N THR A 182 -2.88 8.41 2.62
CA THR A 182 -3.43 8.06 3.93
C THR A 182 -2.59 7.01 4.67
N VAL A 183 -1.77 6.25 3.95
CA VAL A 183 -0.92 5.17 4.48
C VAL A 183 0.41 5.72 5.00
N TRP A 184 1.10 6.50 4.16
CA TRP A 184 2.52 6.80 4.38
C TRP A 184 2.80 8.21 4.93
N TYR A 185 1.99 9.22 4.60
CA TYR A 185 2.32 10.62 4.89
C TYR A 185 2.40 10.94 6.39
N GLY A 186 1.55 10.32 7.21
CA GLY A 186 1.58 10.53 8.67
C GLY A 186 2.93 10.22 9.30
N ASN A 187 3.63 9.22 8.73
CA ASN A 187 4.93 8.75 9.20
C ASN A 187 6.13 9.30 8.41
N CYS A 188 5.91 10.26 7.50
CA CYS A 188 6.99 10.97 6.83
C CYS A 188 7.78 11.85 7.82
N THR A 189 9.10 11.93 7.61
CA THR A 189 9.96 12.87 8.33
C THR A 189 9.62 14.32 7.96
N VAL A 190 10.12 15.28 8.76
CA VAL A 190 10.00 16.71 8.42
C VAL A 190 10.67 17.01 7.07
N ALA A 191 11.79 16.37 6.77
CA ALA A 191 12.50 16.53 5.50
C ALA A 191 11.65 16.03 4.31
N ASP A 192 11.01 14.86 4.44
CA ASP A 192 10.10 14.31 3.43
C ASP A 192 8.93 15.26 3.16
N ARG A 193 8.26 15.73 4.23
CA ARG A 193 7.12 16.65 4.11
C ARG A 193 7.53 17.95 3.42
N LYS A 194 8.70 18.51 3.77
CA LYS A 194 9.27 19.69 3.10
C LYS A 194 9.58 19.41 1.62
N ALA A 195 10.13 18.25 1.28
CA ALA A 195 10.42 17.88 -0.11
C ALA A 195 9.14 17.81 -0.96
N LEU A 196 8.11 17.15 -0.45
CA LEU A 196 6.80 17.07 -1.09
C LEU A 196 6.16 18.46 -1.25
N GLN A 197 6.16 19.28 -0.20
CA GLN A 197 5.57 20.62 -0.25
C GLN A 197 6.31 21.58 -1.19
N ARG A 198 7.63 21.39 -1.41
CA ARG A 198 8.40 22.17 -2.39
C ARG A 198 7.90 21.95 -3.82
N VAL A 199 7.47 20.74 -4.16
CA VAL A 199 6.87 20.45 -5.48
C VAL A 199 5.58 21.25 -5.65
N VAL A 200 4.70 21.24 -4.64
CA VAL A 200 3.44 22.01 -4.67
C VAL A 200 3.69 23.51 -4.75
N LYS A 201 4.61 24.05 -3.94
CA LYS A 201 4.99 25.48 -4.00
C LYS A 201 5.54 25.88 -5.37
N THR A 202 6.23 24.97 -6.05
CA THR A 202 6.74 25.21 -7.41
C THR A 202 5.61 25.21 -8.42
N ALA A 203 4.69 24.23 -8.36
CA ALA A 203 3.51 24.19 -9.22
C ALA A 203 2.60 25.42 -9.00
N GLN A 204 2.43 25.87 -7.76
CA GLN A 204 1.67 27.06 -7.41
C GLN A 204 2.25 28.31 -8.07
N ARG A 205 3.58 28.47 -8.05
CA ARG A 205 4.27 29.56 -8.76
C ARG A 205 4.07 29.51 -10.27
N ILE A 206 4.08 28.31 -10.88
CA ILE A 206 3.89 28.14 -12.33
C ILE A 206 2.44 28.43 -12.74
N THR A 207 1.48 27.92 -11.97
CA THR A 207 0.04 28.07 -12.26
C THR A 207 -0.46 29.48 -11.94
N GLY A 208 0.16 30.17 -10.98
CA GLY A 208 -0.31 31.47 -10.48
C GLY A 208 -1.55 31.37 -9.59
N THR A 209 -1.88 30.17 -9.11
CA THR A 209 -3.08 29.91 -8.30
C THR A 209 -2.72 29.26 -6.96
N PRO A 210 -3.42 29.59 -5.85
CA PRO A 210 -3.21 28.89 -4.59
C PRO A 210 -3.51 27.39 -4.72
N LEU A 211 -2.56 26.56 -4.30
CA LEU A 211 -2.71 25.10 -4.27
C LEU A 211 -2.74 24.63 -2.81
N PRO A 212 -3.60 23.65 -2.47
CA PRO A 212 -3.70 23.16 -1.09
C PRO A 212 -2.38 22.51 -0.64
N ALA A 213 -2.06 22.64 0.65
CA ALA A 213 -0.91 21.94 1.20
C ALA A 213 -1.15 20.43 1.16
N ILE A 214 -0.06 19.65 1.07
CA ILE A 214 -0.17 18.18 1.02
C ILE A 214 -0.77 17.64 2.32
N GLU A 215 -0.49 18.29 3.44
CA GLU A 215 -1.08 17.94 4.73
C GLU A 215 -2.60 18.11 4.73
N ASP A 216 -3.13 19.18 4.14
CA ASP A 216 -4.57 19.41 4.03
C ASP A 216 -5.23 18.33 3.17
N ILE A 217 -4.59 17.98 2.05
CA ILE A 217 -5.07 16.91 1.17
C ILE A 217 -5.09 15.58 1.94
N GLN A 218 -4.04 15.28 2.69
CA GLN A 218 -3.96 14.05 3.48
C GLN A 218 -5.06 14.00 4.54
N ARG A 219 -5.25 15.07 5.32
CA ARG A 219 -6.29 15.13 6.36
C ARG A 219 -7.67 14.93 5.76
N LYS A 220 -7.98 15.64 4.66
CA LYS A 220 -9.26 15.48 3.93
C LYS A 220 -9.47 14.06 3.42
N ARG A 221 -8.43 13.43 2.85
CA ARG A 221 -8.50 12.05 2.36
C ARG A 221 -8.63 11.03 3.48
N CYS A 222 -7.97 11.24 4.62
CA CYS A 222 -8.13 10.41 5.81
C CYS A 222 -9.58 10.42 6.31
N VAL A 223 -10.16 11.61 6.50
CA VAL A 223 -11.57 11.74 6.91
C VAL A 223 -12.51 11.11 5.91
N ARG A 224 -12.31 11.37 4.60
CA ARG A 224 -13.15 10.78 3.55
C ARG A 224 -13.09 9.26 3.54
N ARG A 225 -11.89 8.66 3.67
CA ARG A 225 -11.73 7.21 3.74
C ARG A 225 -12.38 6.63 4.99
N ALA A 226 -12.21 7.27 6.14
CA ALA A 226 -12.84 6.83 7.39
C ALA A 226 -14.38 6.87 7.30
N ARG A 227 -14.95 7.95 6.75
CA ARG A 227 -16.40 8.04 6.50
C ARG A 227 -16.89 6.98 5.53
N SER A 228 -16.10 6.63 4.51
CA SER A 228 -16.44 5.53 3.59
C SER A 228 -16.49 4.18 4.29
N ILE A 229 -15.56 3.92 5.22
CA ILE A 229 -15.54 2.69 6.04
C ILE A 229 -16.74 2.67 6.99
N LEU A 230 -17.05 3.81 7.62
CA LEU A 230 -18.18 3.93 8.54
C LEU A 230 -19.55 3.78 7.85
N LYS A 231 -19.66 4.18 6.58
CA LYS A 231 -20.90 4.04 5.80
C LYS A 231 -21.23 2.58 5.49
N ASP A 232 -20.22 1.70 5.46
CA ASP A 232 -20.37 0.29 5.14
C ASP A 232 -20.13 -0.56 6.40
N SER A 233 -21.21 -1.06 7.00
CA SER A 233 -21.15 -1.93 8.17
C SER A 233 -20.51 -3.29 7.89
N SER A 234 -20.45 -3.71 6.62
CA SER A 234 -19.80 -4.96 6.20
C SER A 234 -18.30 -4.81 5.98
N HIS A 235 -17.79 -3.57 5.96
CA HIS A 235 -16.36 -3.31 5.75
C HIS A 235 -15.54 -3.96 6.88
N PRO A 236 -14.45 -4.70 6.57
CA PRO A 236 -13.68 -5.46 7.56
C PRO A 236 -13.09 -4.58 8.68
N ASP A 237 -12.76 -3.33 8.34
CA ASP A 237 -12.23 -2.33 9.28
C ASP A 237 -13.31 -1.50 10.00
N HIS A 238 -14.60 -1.71 9.75
CA HIS A 238 -15.68 -0.93 10.37
C HIS A 238 -15.58 -0.95 11.90
N ARG A 239 -15.31 -2.14 12.46
CA ARG A 239 -15.10 -2.38 13.89
C ARG A 239 -13.93 -1.62 14.53
N LEU A 240 -13.05 -1.01 13.73
CA LEU A 240 -11.95 -0.19 14.25
C LEU A 240 -12.41 1.22 14.63
N PHE A 241 -13.63 1.61 14.24
CA PHE A 241 -14.23 2.91 14.56
C PHE A 241 -15.41 2.75 15.53
N ASN A 242 -15.10 2.53 16.81
CA ASN A 242 -16.13 2.33 17.84
C ASN A 242 -16.57 3.67 18.45
N LEU A 243 -17.88 3.97 18.44
CA LEU A 243 -18.42 5.12 19.17
C LEU A 243 -18.40 4.88 20.68
N LEU A 244 -18.23 5.95 21.46
CA LEU A 244 -18.48 5.94 22.90
C LEU A 244 -20.01 5.88 23.16
N PRO A 245 -20.45 5.48 24.37
CA PRO A 245 -21.87 5.40 24.71
C PRO A 245 -22.66 6.69 24.47
N SER A 246 -22.00 7.85 24.52
CA SER A 246 -22.61 9.14 24.22
C SER A 246 -22.98 9.35 22.74
N GLY A 247 -22.49 8.51 21.83
CA GLY A 247 -22.67 8.63 20.38
C GLY A 247 -21.92 9.80 19.73
N ARG A 248 -21.23 10.63 20.50
CA ARG A 248 -20.62 11.89 20.01
C ARG A 248 -19.16 11.78 19.60
N ARG A 249 -18.43 10.79 20.09
CA ARG A 249 -16.99 10.64 19.83
C ARG A 249 -16.65 9.18 19.63
N PHE A 250 -15.68 8.94 18.74
CA PHE A 250 -15.05 7.64 18.57
C PHE A 250 -14.05 7.39 19.71
N ARG A 251 -13.98 6.15 20.15
CA ARG A 251 -13.03 5.67 21.15
C ARG A 251 -11.61 5.83 20.61
N SER A 252 -10.81 6.63 21.30
CA SER A 252 -9.39 6.77 21.00
C SER A 252 -8.67 5.43 21.16
N LEU A 253 -7.88 5.08 20.15
CA LEU A 253 -7.07 3.86 20.14
C LEU A 253 -5.75 4.13 20.86
N ARG A 254 -5.40 3.30 21.86
CA ARG A 254 -4.17 3.46 22.64
C ARG A 254 -2.95 3.07 21.82
N THR A 255 -1.91 3.90 21.82
CA THR A 255 -0.67 3.65 21.07
C THR A 255 0.56 3.84 21.94
N ARG A 256 1.56 2.97 21.80
CA ARG A 256 2.84 3.06 22.53
C ARG A 256 3.94 3.81 21.75
N THR A 257 3.81 3.92 20.43
CA THR A 257 4.83 4.53 19.56
C THR A 257 4.25 5.66 18.73
N SER A 258 5.10 6.62 18.35
CA SER A 258 4.75 7.66 17.38
C SER A 258 4.37 7.05 16.03
N ARG A 259 5.06 5.98 15.61
CA ARG A 259 4.78 5.27 14.36
C ARG A 259 3.33 4.76 14.29
N SER A 260 2.88 4.12 15.36
CA SER A 260 1.50 3.65 15.51
C SER A 260 0.53 4.82 15.58
N ARG A 261 0.83 5.86 16.39
CA ARG A 261 -0.01 7.07 16.51
C ARG A 261 -0.25 7.77 15.18
N ASN A 262 0.75 7.80 14.33
CA ASN A 262 0.72 8.47 13.04
C ASN A 262 0.17 7.58 11.91
N SER A 263 -0.25 6.35 12.22
CA SER A 263 -0.91 5.47 11.24
C SER A 263 -2.34 5.93 10.93
N PHE A 264 -2.90 5.37 9.86
CA PHE A 264 -4.20 5.77 9.32
C PHE A 264 -5.33 5.77 10.37
N PHE A 265 -5.58 4.64 11.04
CA PHE A 265 -6.76 4.50 11.91
C PHE A 265 -6.73 5.44 13.10
N ILE A 266 -5.58 5.56 13.77
CA ILE A 266 -5.42 6.46 14.93
C ILE A 266 -5.62 7.92 14.49
N THR A 267 -4.99 8.30 13.38
CA THR A 267 -5.11 9.65 12.82
C THR A 267 -6.54 9.94 12.39
N ALA A 268 -7.21 8.99 11.73
CA ALA A 268 -8.59 9.12 11.28
C ALA A 268 -9.57 9.31 12.44
N VAL A 269 -9.45 8.50 13.50
CA VAL A 269 -10.27 8.65 14.72
C VAL A 269 -10.07 10.02 15.35
N SER A 270 -8.82 10.48 15.47
CA SER A 270 -8.50 11.81 15.99
C SER A 270 -9.12 12.92 15.14
N LEU A 271 -8.98 12.84 13.81
CA LEU A 271 -9.56 13.81 12.88
C LEU A 271 -11.09 13.85 12.92
N LEU A 272 -11.75 12.69 13.02
CA LEU A 272 -13.20 12.61 13.15
C LEU A 272 -13.67 13.23 14.47
N ASN A 273 -12.99 12.94 15.58
CA ASN A 273 -13.32 13.53 16.87
C ASN A 273 -13.07 15.05 16.94
N SER A 274 -12.18 15.58 16.11
CA SER A 274 -11.94 17.04 16.01
C SER A 274 -12.94 17.77 15.10
N ALA A 275 -13.71 17.03 14.31
CA ALA A 275 -14.67 17.57 13.36
C ALA A 275 -16.13 17.49 13.85
N LEU A 276 -16.35 16.95 15.05
CA LEU A 276 -17.64 16.81 15.76
C LEU A 276 -17.68 17.79 16.93
#